data_AF-A0AAW1Q834-F1
#
_entry.id   AF-A0AAW1Q834-F1
#
_cell.length_a   1.000
_cell.length_b   1.000
_cell.length_c   1.000
_cell.angle_alpha   90.00
_cell.angle_beta   90.00
_cell.angle_gamma   90.00
#
_symmetry.space_group_name_H-M   'P 1'
#
loop_
_entity.id
_entity.type
_entity.pdbx_description
1 polymer ?
#
loop_
_entity_poly.entity_id
_entity_poly.type
_entity_poly.pdbx_seq_one_letter_code
_entity_poly.pdbx_strand_id
1 'polypeptide(L)'
;MTDGEPANGTANGGAAYRLEKFNKYMHSLNEQFLGWAKQQWDAKPTKPWTHGMTDYLRHCVIIRRDFADVLVEEASTNGKAKPEHQLQLTILPLQYSKVIHFIRHGEGFHNIGLLSEDAHLTEYGWQQAKALRAHIASLAQPLRIQLVVTSPMRRTLETTAGVFGSPEPAASGQLLMLSQTELPHCRTAHGEIYCTSGLPIIAFEGCRERLGPSICDRRADVKIPAKDFPGIDLTRIPAGPDQVYDKHAPESEHAVQERSAKFLQWLMARPESEIAVVTHCAFLFLTLAPFGHECAAQLTEQLHRSFENCEMRSVIMADAAGAAVVPPNVTHFPGGHAWEAPGRTSC
;
A
#
# COMPACT_ATOMS: atom_id res chain seq x y z
N MET A 1 -52.72 -30.55 -48.90
CA MET A 1 -52.61 -29.99 -47.54
C MET A 1 -51.45 -30.70 -46.87
N THR A 2 -50.40 -29.91 -46.59
CA THR A 2 -49.37 -30.07 -45.55
C THR A 2 -48.66 -31.43 -45.43
N ASP A 3 -47.47 -31.48 -46.03
CA ASP A 3 -46.33 -32.24 -45.54
C ASP A 3 -45.74 -31.55 -44.30
N GLY A 4 -45.24 -32.36 -43.37
CA GLY A 4 -44.73 -31.95 -42.07
C GLY A 4 -43.19 -31.88 -41.96
N GLU A 5 -42.80 -31.61 -40.70
CA GLU A 5 -41.47 -31.60 -40.07
C GLU A 5 -40.54 -30.37 -40.23
N PRO A 6 -39.65 -30.09 -39.24
CA PRO A 6 -39.86 -30.20 -37.79
C PRO A 6 -39.26 -29.03 -36.96
N ALA A 7 -39.75 -28.97 -35.71
CA ALA A 7 -39.07 -28.61 -34.47
C ALA A 7 -38.18 -27.35 -34.42
N ASN A 8 -38.77 -26.26 -33.93
CA ASN A 8 -38.03 -25.15 -33.33
C ASN A 8 -37.48 -25.58 -31.97
N GLY A 9 -36.20 -25.97 -31.93
CA GLY A 9 -35.45 -26.33 -30.73
C GLY A 9 -35.34 -25.15 -29.77
N THR A 10 -35.68 -25.42 -28.53
CA THR A 10 -35.83 -24.50 -27.39
C THR A 10 -34.56 -23.73 -27.02
N ALA A 11 -34.60 -22.38 -27.12
CA ALA A 11 -33.57 -21.50 -26.57
C ALA A 11 -33.34 -21.70 -25.04
N ASN A 12 -34.34 -22.23 -24.33
CA ASN A 12 -34.29 -22.49 -22.89
C ASN A 12 -33.40 -23.69 -22.48
N GLY A 13 -33.11 -24.63 -23.39
CA GLY A 13 -32.26 -25.79 -23.09
C GLY A 13 -30.77 -25.43 -23.04
N GLY A 14 -30.35 -24.43 -23.82
CA GLY A 14 -28.95 -24.00 -23.89
C GLY A 14 -28.48 -23.27 -22.64
N ALA A 15 -29.31 -22.37 -22.09
CA ALA A 15 -28.98 -21.58 -20.90
C ALA A 15 -28.87 -22.45 -19.64
N ALA A 16 -29.83 -23.35 -19.41
CA ALA A 16 -29.82 -24.29 -18.29
C ALA A 16 -28.60 -25.23 -18.31
N TYR A 17 -28.27 -25.76 -19.49
CA TYR A 17 -27.08 -26.60 -19.69
C TYR A 17 -25.78 -25.82 -19.43
N ARG A 18 -25.71 -24.55 -19.85
CA ARG A 18 -24.53 -23.70 -19.65
C ARG A 18 -24.33 -23.31 -18.19
N LEU A 19 -25.42 -23.03 -17.46
CA LEU A 19 -25.41 -22.78 -16.01
C LEU A 19 -24.98 -24.03 -15.22
N GLU A 20 -25.48 -25.20 -15.60
CA GLU A 20 -25.06 -26.47 -14.98
C GLU A 20 -23.55 -26.72 -15.20
N LYS A 21 -23.05 -26.42 -16.41
CA LYS A 21 -21.62 -26.52 -16.74
C LYS A 21 -20.77 -25.52 -15.94
N PHE A 22 -21.24 -24.29 -15.77
CA PHE A 22 -20.59 -23.27 -14.92
C PHE A 22 -20.50 -23.75 -13.47
N ASN A 23 -21.60 -24.23 -12.89
CA ASN A 23 -21.64 -24.70 -11.51
C ASN A 23 -20.70 -25.89 -11.28
N LYS A 24 -20.68 -26.86 -12.19
CA LYS A 24 -19.73 -27.99 -12.12
C LYS A 24 -18.28 -27.53 -12.21
N TYR A 25 -17.98 -26.55 -13.06
CA TYR A 25 -16.63 -26.02 -13.23
C TYR A 25 -16.16 -25.25 -11.98
N MET A 26 -17.02 -24.40 -11.42
CA MET A 26 -16.77 -23.68 -10.15
C MET A 26 -16.57 -24.63 -8.97
N HIS A 27 -17.44 -25.65 -8.84
CA HIS A 27 -17.27 -26.66 -7.78
C HIS A 27 -15.96 -27.43 -7.91
N SER A 28 -15.59 -27.84 -9.13
CA SER A 28 -14.32 -28.54 -9.36
C SER A 28 -13.10 -27.66 -9.05
N LEU A 29 -13.14 -26.38 -9.44
CA LEU A 29 -12.06 -25.43 -9.13
C LEU A 29 -11.92 -25.21 -7.62
N ASN A 30 -13.04 -25.03 -6.91
CA ASN A 30 -13.04 -24.84 -5.46
C ASN A 30 -12.56 -26.09 -4.72
N GLU A 31 -12.97 -27.29 -5.13
CA GLU A 31 -12.49 -28.56 -4.57
C GLU A 31 -10.97 -28.74 -4.80
N GLN A 32 -10.48 -28.42 -6.00
CA GLN A 32 -9.04 -28.48 -6.31
C GLN A 32 -8.24 -27.49 -5.46
N PHE A 33 -8.72 -26.25 -5.32
CA PHE A 33 -8.06 -25.23 -4.50
C PHE A 33 -8.08 -25.59 -3.01
N LEU A 34 -9.23 -26.07 -2.50
CA LEU A 34 -9.37 -26.51 -1.12
C LEU A 34 -8.48 -27.73 -0.83
N GLY A 35 -8.42 -28.69 -1.75
CA GLY A 35 -7.52 -29.85 -1.67
C GLY A 35 -6.05 -29.44 -1.66
N TRP A 36 -5.66 -28.52 -2.53
CA TRP A 36 -4.31 -27.95 -2.56
C TRP A 36 -3.98 -27.22 -1.25
N ALA A 37 -4.88 -26.37 -0.74
CA ALA A 37 -4.70 -25.62 0.50
C ALA A 37 -4.54 -26.55 1.72
N LYS A 38 -5.36 -27.61 1.81
CA LYS A 38 -5.25 -28.64 2.86
C LYS A 38 -3.90 -29.36 2.79
N GLN A 39 -3.47 -29.78 1.59
CA GLN A 39 -2.16 -30.41 1.41
C GLN A 39 -0.99 -29.49 1.78
N GLN A 40 -1.07 -28.18 1.49
CA GLN A 40 -0.05 -27.23 1.93
C GLN A 40 -0.05 -27.05 3.45
N TRP A 41 -1.24 -27.02 4.07
CA TRP A 41 -1.40 -26.90 5.51
C TRP A 41 -0.79 -28.10 6.26
N ASP A 42 -1.03 -29.31 5.76
CA ASP A 42 -0.56 -30.56 6.37
C ASP A 42 0.96 -30.81 6.16
N ALA A 43 1.56 -30.24 5.11
CA ALA A 43 2.95 -30.51 4.70
C ALA A 43 4.05 -29.62 5.35
N LYS A 44 3.70 -28.81 6.37
CA LYS A 44 4.52 -27.73 6.95
C LYS A 44 4.80 -26.57 5.96
N PRO A 45 4.53 -25.31 6.34
CA PRO A 45 4.37 -24.19 5.42
C PRO A 45 5.73 -23.62 4.97
N THR A 46 6.34 -24.21 3.96
CA THR A 46 7.59 -23.69 3.37
C THR A 46 7.49 -23.43 1.87
N LYS A 47 6.37 -23.78 1.23
CA LYS A 47 6.12 -23.44 -0.18
C LYS A 47 5.32 -22.12 -0.27
N PRO A 48 5.72 -21.19 -1.16
CA PRO A 48 5.01 -19.93 -1.33
C PRO A 48 3.60 -20.17 -1.84
N TRP A 49 2.62 -19.57 -1.17
CA TRP A 49 1.18 -19.65 -1.47
C TRP A 49 0.82 -19.16 -2.89
N THR A 50 1.75 -18.53 -3.56
CA THR A 50 1.58 -17.82 -4.82
C THR A 50 1.26 -18.74 -5.98
N HIS A 51 1.82 -19.96 -6.06
CA HIS A 51 1.56 -20.83 -7.22
C HIS A 51 0.11 -21.32 -7.30
N GLY A 52 -0.46 -21.80 -6.18
CA GLY A 52 -1.87 -22.23 -6.16
C GLY A 52 -2.85 -21.06 -6.28
N MET A 53 -2.50 -19.91 -5.70
CA MET A 53 -3.32 -18.69 -5.82
C MET A 53 -3.30 -18.10 -7.23
N THR A 54 -2.14 -18.03 -7.89
CA THR A 54 -2.03 -17.55 -9.27
C THR A 54 -2.80 -18.44 -10.24
N ASP A 55 -2.77 -19.76 -10.05
CA ASP A 55 -3.52 -20.69 -10.88
C ASP A 55 -5.04 -20.55 -10.67
N TYR A 56 -5.49 -20.46 -9.41
CA TYR A 56 -6.88 -20.17 -9.07
C TYR A 56 -7.37 -18.86 -9.69
N LEU A 57 -6.61 -17.77 -9.54
CA LEU A 57 -6.95 -16.46 -10.10
C LEU A 57 -6.98 -16.47 -11.63
N ARG A 58 -6.08 -17.22 -12.29
CA ARG A 58 -6.11 -17.41 -13.75
C ARG A 58 -7.40 -18.11 -14.18
N HIS A 59 -7.82 -19.14 -13.45
CA HIS A 59 -9.09 -19.82 -13.71
C HIS A 59 -10.30 -18.91 -13.45
N CYS A 60 -10.28 -18.06 -12.42
CA CYS A 60 -11.33 -17.06 -12.21
C CYS A 60 -11.46 -16.08 -13.38
N VAL A 61 -10.33 -15.67 -14.00
CA VAL A 61 -10.34 -14.80 -15.19
C VAL A 61 -10.93 -15.52 -16.40
N ILE A 62 -10.57 -16.79 -16.63
CA ILE A 62 -11.13 -17.63 -17.70
C ILE A 62 -12.65 -17.79 -17.50
N ILE A 63 -13.08 -18.02 -16.26
CA ILE A 63 -14.51 -18.19 -15.92
C ILE A 63 -15.29 -16.90 -16.17
N ARG A 64 -14.76 -15.75 -15.72
CA ARG A 64 -15.39 -14.44 -15.96
C ARG A 64 -15.53 -14.13 -17.45
N ARG A 65 -14.56 -14.56 -18.27
CA ARG A 65 -14.59 -14.37 -19.72
C ARG A 65 -15.57 -15.33 -20.41
N ASP A 66 -15.49 -16.62 -20.11
CA ASP A 66 -16.17 -17.68 -20.87
C ASP A 66 -17.64 -17.88 -20.45
N PHE A 67 -18.02 -17.34 -19.28
CA PHE A 67 -19.37 -17.39 -18.72
C PHE A 67 -19.92 -15.98 -18.39
N ALA A 68 -19.42 -14.94 -19.05
CA ALA A 68 -19.90 -13.56 -18.85
C ALA A 68 -21.42 -13.41 -19.04
N ASP A 69 -22.00 -14.19 -19.96
CA ASP A 69 -23.44 -14.26 -20.24
C ASP A 69 -24.24 -14.80 -19.04
N VAL A 70 -23.76 -15.87 -18.41
CA VAL A 70 -24.37 -16.46 -17.21
C VAL A 70 -24.26 -15.52 -16.01
N LEU A 71 -23.14 -14.80 -15.88
CA LEU A 71 -22.90 -13.85 -14.80
C LEU A 71 -23.77 -12.58 -14.90
N VAL A 72 -24.29 -12.26 -16.09
CA VAL A 72 -25.15 -11.09 -16.33
C VAL A 72 -26.64 -11.42 -16.18
N GLU A 73 -27.08 -12.65 -16.44
CA GLU A 73 -28.50 -13.05 -16.30
C GLU A 73 -28.99 -13.03 -14.84
N GLU A 74 -28.13 -13.24 -13.85
CA GLU A 74 -28.49 -13.06 -12.43
C GLU A 74 -28.77 -11.59 -12.07
N ALA A 75 -28.20 -10.63 -12.80
CA ALA A 75 -28.41 -9.20 -12.55
C ALA A 75 -29.72 -8.65 -13.14
N SER A 76 -30.28 -9.30 -14.16
CA SER A 76 -31.48 -8.80 -14.87
C SER A 76 -32.79 -9.50 -14.52
N THR A 77 -32.76 -10.70 -13.91
CA THR A 77 -33.99 -11.47 -13.60
C THR A 77 -34.51 -11.30 -12.19
N ASN A 78 -33.72 -10.73 -11.28
CA ASN A 78 -34.17 -10.35 -9.96
C ASN A 78 -34.40 -8.85 -9.90
N GLY A 79 -35.66 -8.41 -10.05
CA GLY A 79 -36.15 -7.13 -9.52
C GLY A 79 -36.07 -7.05 -7.98
N LYS A 80 -35.05 -7.65 -7.37
CA LYS A 80 -34.71 -7.49 -5.97
C LYS A 80 -34.01 -6.14 -5.87
N ALA A 81 -34.51 -5.30 -4.97
CA ALA A 81 -33.82 -4.09 -4.55
C ALA A 81 -32.32 -4.38 -4.40
N LYS A 82 -31.46 -3.43 -4.82
CA LYS A 82 -30.02 -3.50 -4.50
C LYS A 82 -29.90 -3.94 -3.04
N PRO A 83 -29.18 -5.03 -2.73
CA PRO A 83 -29.09 -5.50 -1.36
C PRO A 83 -28.66 -4.33 -0.50
N GLU A 84 -29.48 -3.98 0.50
CA GLU A 84 -29.13 -2.94 1.46
C GLU A 84 -27.77 -3.31 2.05
N HIS A 85 -26.79 -2.42 1.90
CA HIS A 85 -25.47 -2.62 2.45
C HIS A 85 -25.59 -2.71 3.98
N GLN A 86 -25.54 -3.93 4.51
CA GLN A 86 -25.49 -4.14 5.96
C GLN A 86 -24.10 -3.78 6.48
N LEU A 87 -24.04 -3.24 7.69
CA LEU A 87 -22.78 -2.89 8.35
C LEU A 87 -21.92 -4.14 8.58
N GLN A 88 -20.71 -4.14 8.01
CA GLN A 88 -19.69 -5.15 8.28
C GLN A 88 -18.67 -4.60 9.28
N LEU A 89 -18.54 -5.25 10.43
CA LEU A 89 -17.65 -4.80 11.51
C LEU A 89 -16.35 -5.61 11.51
N THR A 90 -15.21 -4.91 11.64
CA THR A 90 -13.91 -5.48 11.99
C THR A 90 -13.50 -4.92 13.35
N ILE A 91 -13.30 -5.78 14.34
CA ILE A 91 -12.96 -5.38 15.72
C ILE A 91 -11.63 -6.01 16.09
N LEU A 92 -10.64 -5.17 16.37
CA LEU A 92 -9.31 -5.58 16.84
C LEU A 92 -8.87 -4.67 17.99
N PRO A 93 -8.19 -5.17 19.02
CA PRO A 93 -7.61 -4.32 20.05
C PRO A 93 -6.63 -3.32 19.42
N LEU A 94 -6.71 -2.05 19.84
CA LEU A 94 -5.94 -0.93 19.26
C LEU A 94 -4.44 -1.20 19.17
N GLN A 95 -3.88 -1.93 20.13
CA GLN A 95 -2.46 -2.29 20.16
C GLN A 95 -2.03 -3.06 18.90
N TYR A 96 -2.90 -3.87 18.29
CA TYR A 96 -2.57 -4.65 17.09
C TYR A 96 -2.79 -3.88 15.79
N SER A 97 -3.04 -2.56 15.85
CA SER A 97 -3.21 -1.74 14.66
C SER A 97 -2.31 -0.51 14.66
N LYS A 98 -2.09 0.01 13.45
CA LYS A 98 -1.34 1.24 13.18
C LYS A 98 -2.08 2.06 12.13
N VAL A 99 -1.98 3.37 12.25
CA VAL A 99 -2.40 4.30 11.20
C VAL A 99 -1.19 4.58 10.31
N ILE A 100 -1.35 4.36 9.01
CA ILE A 100 -0.30 4.61 8.02
C ILE A 100 -0.80 5.66 7.03
N HIS A 101 -0.04 6.74 6.86
CA HIS A 101 -0.29 7.77 5.84
C HIS A 101 0.63 7.54 4.65
N PHE A 102 0.13 6.88 3.61
CA PHE A 102 0.87 6.69 2.37
C PHE A 102 0.82 7.95 1.52
N ILE A 103 1.99 8.41 1.08
CA ILE A 103 2.17 9.63 0.30
C ILE A 103 2.99 9.29 -0.94
N ARG A 104 2.47 9.59 -2.14
CA ARG A 104 3.28 9.58 -3.36
C ARG A 104 4.12 10.86 -3.43
N HIS A 105 5.36 10.78 -3.90
CA HIS A 105 6.16 11.98 -4.14
C HIS A 105 5.47 12.99 -5.07
N GLY A 106 5.83 14.27 -4.92
CA GLY A 106 5.40 15.35 -5.82
C GLY A 106 5.92 15.15 -7.24
N GLU A 107 5.44 15.96 -8.18
CA GLU A 107 5.93 15.90 -9.56
C GLU A 107 7.45 16.06 -9.63
N GLY A 108 8.12 15.08 -10.22
CA GLY A 108 9.54 15.13 -10.53
C GLY A 108 9.80 15.40 -12.01
N PHE A 109 11.03 15.82 -12.34
CA PHE A 109 11.44 16.06 -13.73
C PHE A 109 11.18 14.82 -14.63
N HIS A 110 11.35 13.62 -14.09
CA HIS A 110 11.02 12.38 -14.80
C HIS A 110 9.52 12.25 -15.17
N ASN A 111 8.59 12.82 -14.38
CA ASN A 111 7.15 12.77 -14.69
C ASN A 111 6.81 13.61 -15.93
N ILE A 112 7.58 14.67 -16.20
CA ILE A 112 7.43 15.52 -17.38
C ILE A 112 8.38 15.12 -18.52
N GLY A 113 8.94 13.92 -18.48
CA GLY A 113 9.80 13.36 -19.54
C GLY A 113 11.26 13.79 -19.51
N LEU A 114 11.70 14.53 -18.47
CA LEU A 114 13.09 14.94 -18.29
C LEU A 114 13.82 13.90 -17.43
N LEU A 115 14.35 12.87 -18.10
CA LEU A 115 15.04 11.75 -17.45
C LEU A 115 16.43 12.15 -16.98
N SER A 116 16.67 12.01 -15.68
CA SER A 116 17.97 12.15 -15.01
C SER A 116 18.10 11.04 -13.97
N GLU A 117 19.33 10.68 -13.61
CA GLU A 117 19.57 9.80 -12.46
C GLU A 117 19.02 10.45 -11.19
N ASP A 118 18.33 9.66 -10.37
CA ASP A 118 17.78 10.10 -9.08
C ASP A 118 17.04 11.46 -9.14
N ALA A 119 16.09 11.55 -10.07
CA ALA A 119 15.46 12.81 -10.47
C ALA A 119 14.88 13.62 -9.30
N HIS A 120 15.14 14.93 -9.33
CA HIS A 120 14.58 15.92 -8.39
C HIS A 120 13.09 16.24 -8.69
N LEU A 121 12.43 16.87 -7.73
CA LEU A 121 11.14 17.54 -7.90
C LEU A 121 11.25 18.73 -8.86
N THR A 122 10.17 18.97 -9.60
CA THR A 122 9.94 20.22 -10.32
C THR A 122 9.51 21.32 -9.34
N GLU A 123 9.41 22.57 -9.82
CA GLU A 123 8.81 23.64 -9.04
C GLU A 123 7.37 23.32 -8.64
N TYR A 124 6.61 22.71 -9.55
CA TYR A 124 5.24 22.27 -9.27
C TYR A 124 5.22 21.15 -8.22
N GLY A 125 6.14 20.19 -8.28
CA GLY A 125 6.29 19.17 -7.24
C GLY A 125 6.55 19.74 -5.85
N TRP A 126 7.38 20.79 -5.76
CA TRP A 126 7.59 21.54 -4.52
C TRP A 126 6.33 22.28 -4.04
N GLN A 127 5.56 22.88 -4.97
CA GLN A 127 4.28 23.51 -4.64
C GLN A 127 3.27 22.48 -4.10
N GLN A 128 3.21 21.29 -4.70
CA GLN A 128 2.36 20.20 -4.23
C GLN A 128 2.75 19.74 -2.81
N ALA A 129 4.05 19.59 -2.52
CA ALA A 129 4.52 19.22 -1.18
C ALA A 129 4.14 20.29 -0.13
N LYS A 130 4.29 21.57 -0.47
CA LYS A 130 3.86 22.70 0.39
C LYS A 130 2.36 22.72 0.60
N ALA A 131 1.57 22.40 -0.43
CA ALA A 131 0.11 22.32 -0.34
C ALA A 131 -0.33 21.17 0.58
N LEU A 132 0.31 20.00 0.50
CA LEU A 132 0.05 18.89 1.41
C LEU A 132 0.40 19.24 2.87
N ARG A 133 1.53 19.93 3.10
CA ARG A 133 1.86 20.45 4.44
C ARG A 133 0.78 21.37 4.99
N ALA A 134 0.32 22.32 4.18
CA ALA A 134 -0.75 23.25 4.56
C ALA A 134 -2.06 22.52 4.85
N HIS A 135 -2.38 21.50 4.05
CA HIS A 135 -3.54 20.64 4.28
C HIS A 135 -3.45 19.93 5.64
N ILE A 136 -2.33 19.26 5.94
CA ILE A 136 -2.11 18.58 7.23
C ILE A 136 -2.24 19.56 8.41
N ALA A 137 -1.67 20.75 8.30
CA ALA A 137 -1.77 21.79 9.33
C ALA A 137 -3.20 22.34 9.51
N SER A 138 -4.06 22.21 8.49
CA SER A 138 -5.44 22.69 8.53
C SER A 138 -6.44 21.66 9.10
N LEU A 139 -6.00 20.43 9.38
CA LEU A 139 -6.88 19.38 9.89
C LEU A 139 -7.40 19.74 11.29
N ALA A 140 -8.70 19.55 11.51
CA ALA A 140 -9.35 19.84 12.78
C ALA A 140 -8.80 19.00 13.94
N GLN A 141 -8.37 17.76 13.64
CA GLN A 141 -7.60 16.92 14.54
C GLN A 141 -6.19 16.78 13.98
N PRO A 142 -5.14 17.20 14.71
CA PRO A 142 -3.78 17.09 14.22
C PRO A 142 -3.39 15.62 14.11
N LEU A 143 -2.75 15.27 12.99
CA LEU A 143 -2.08 13.98 12.85
C LEU A 143 -1.00 13.86 13.93
N ARG A 144 -0.91 12.69 14.57
CA ARG A 144 0.09 12.40 15.62
C ARG A 144 1.21 11.53 15.07
N ILE A 145 1.71 11.90 13.89
CA ILE A 145 2.79 11.18 13.22
C ILE A 145 4.01 11.14 14.14
N GLN A 146 4.43 9.93 14.48
CA GLN A 146 5.57 9.66 15.37
C GLN A 146 6.85 9.32 14.59
N LEU A 147 6.70 8.94 13.32
CA LEU A 147 7.80 8.58 12.42
C LEU A 147 7.41 8.88 10.98
N VAL A 148 8.35 9.46 10.22
CA VAL A 148 8.26 9.49 8.75
C VAL A 148 9.27 8.49 8.18
N VAL A 149 8.79 7.60 7.33
CA VAL A 149 9.62 6.69 6.53
C VAL A 149 9.58 7.17 5.10
N THR A 150 10.75 7.34 4.49
CA THR A 150 10.84 7.84 3.12
C THR A 150 11.70 6.94 2.26
N SER A 151 11.37 6.83 0.98
CA SER A 151 12.27 6.21 0.03
C SER A 151 13.55 7.04 -0.10
N PRO A 152 14.73 6.41 -0.30
CA PRO A 152 15.99 7.13 -0.42
C PRO A 152 16.18 7.86 -1.77
N MET A 153 15.17 7.88 -2.64
CA MET A 153 15.22 8.63 -3.90
C MET A 153 15.08 10.14 -3.65
N ARG A 154 15.76 10.96 -4.43
CA ARG A 154 15.78 12.43 -4.30
C ARG A 154 14.39 13.04 -4.24
N ARG A 155 13.52 12.72 -5.21
CA ARG A 155 12.12 13.17 -5.26
C ARG A 155 11.31 12.89 -3.99
N THR A 156 11.54 11.74 -3.33
CA THR A 156 10.84 11.41 -2.07
C THR A 156 11.47 12.11 -0.88
N LEU A 157 12.80 12.28 -0.84
CA LEU A 157 13.48 13.08 0.19
C LEU A 157 13.04 14.55 0.15
N GLU A 158 12.94 15.14 -1.04
CA GLU A 158 12.47 16.52 -1.24
C GLU A 158 10.99 16.68 -0.90
N THR A 159 10.15 15.72 -1.31
CA THR A 159 8.74 15.71 -0.90
C THR A 159 8.64 15.64 0.62
N THR A 160 9.45 14.79 1.26
CA THR A 160 9.49 14.64 2.72
C THR A 160 9.88 15.95 3.40
N ALA A 161 10.91 16.64 2.89
CA ALA A 161 11.31 17.95 3.39
C ALA A 161 10.21 19.01 3.21
N GLY A 162 9.57 19.06 2.04
CA GLY A 162 8.50 20.02 1.76
C GLY A 162 7.23 19.79 2.59
N VAL A 163 6.91 18.53 2.90
CA VAL A 163 5.70 18.15 3.65
C VAL A 163 5.92 18.27 5.17
N PHE A 164 7.02 17.74 5.69
CA PHE A 164 7.25 17.57 7.14
C PHE A 164 8.28 18.53 7.74
N GLY A 165 8.93 19.35 6.90
CA GLY A 165 9.87 20.37 7.32
C GLY A 165 9.25 21.75 7.51
N SER A 166 10.00 22.61 8.19
CA SER A 166 9.66 24.02 8.45
C SER A 166 10.51 24.95 7.57
N PRO A 167 9.93 26.03 7.00
CA PRO A 167 10.73 27.05 6.32
C PRO A 167 11.48 27.95 7.31
N GLU A 168 11.03 27.99 8.57
CA GLU A 168 11.61 28.78 9.64
C GLU A 168 12.38 27.89 10.61
N PRO A 169 13.50 28.37 11.18
CA PRO A 169 14.27 27.61 12.16
C PRO A 169 13.45 27.33 13.42
N ALA A 170 13.39 26.05 13.80
CA ALA A 170 12.94 25.66 15.13
C ALA A 170 13.99 26.08 16.19
N ALA A 171 13.64 25.97 17.47
CA ALA A 171 14.58 26.26 18.57
C ALA A 171 15.90 25.47 18.49
N SER A 172 15.90 24.28 17.88
CA SER A 172 17.11 23.48 17.67
C SER A 172 18.01 23.98 16.55
N GLY A 173 17.47 24.76 15.60
CA GLY A 173 18.18 25.17 14.38
C GLY A 173 18.62 24.02 13.48
N GLN A 174 18.17 22.78 13.74
CA GLN A 174 18.61 21.61 12.99
C GLN A 174 18.03 21.64 11.57
N LEU A 175 18.92 21.55 10.57
CA LEU A 175 18.54 21.46 9.18
C LEU A 175 18.01 20.07 8.85
N LEU A 176 16.86 20.04 8.18
CA LEU A 176 16.34 18.84 7.52
C LEU A 176 16.98 18.69 6.14
N MET A 177 17.11 19.80 5.42
CA MET A 177 17.65 19.84 4.06
C MET A 177 18.38 21.16 3.81
N LEU A 178 19.52 21.09 3.13
CA LEU A 178 20.29 22.26 2.70
C LEU A 178 19.60 23.00 1.54
N SER A 179 19.94 24.27 1.35
CA SER A 179 19.51 25.03 0.18
C SER A 179 20.00 24.38 -1.12
N GLN A 180 19.19 24.45 -2.17
CA GLN A 180 19.53 23.99 -3.50
C GLN A 180 19.65 25.16 -4.48
N THR A 181 20.73 25.15 -5.27
CA THR A 181 20.89 26.05 -6.41
C THR A 181 20.17 25.46 -7.62
N GLU A 182 19.48 26.30 -8.39
CA GLU A 182 18.84 25.89 -9.63
C GLU A 182 19.84 25.23 -10.59
N LEU A 183 19.41 24.15 -11.24
CA LEU A 183 20.04 23.59 -12.42
C LEU A 183 18.94 23.36 -13.46
N PRO A 184 18.94 24.08 -14.59
CA PRO A 184 17.86 24.01 -15.58
C PRO A 184 17.52 22.57 -15.96
N HIS A 185 16.23 22.24 -15.97
CA HIS A 185 15.68 20.92 -16.31
C HIS A 185 16.14 19.75 -15.42
N CYS A 186 16.80 20.01 -14.29
CA CYS A 186 17.37 18.97 -13.44
C CYS A 186 17.08 19.18 -11.95
N ARG A 187 17.07 20.44 -11.47
CA ARG A 187 16.86 20.76 -10.06
C ARG A 187 16.29 22.16 -9.89
N THR A 188 15.20 22.27 -9.15
CA THR A 188 14.59 23.55 -8.77
C THR A 188 15.38 24.19 -7.63
N ALA A 189 15.54 25.52 -7.65
CA ALA A 189 16.10 26.23 -6.50
C ALA A 189 15.17 26.14 -5.28
N HIS A 190 15.74 25.92 -4.11
CA HIS A 190 14.99 25.92 -2.87
C HIS A 190 15.84 26.46 -1.72
N GLY A 191 15.23 27.19 -0.79
CA GLY A 191 15.88 27.57 0.47
C GLY A 191 16.17 26.35 1.35
N GLU A 192 16.93 26.55 2.40
CA GLU A 192 17.09 25.53 3.44
C GLU A 192 15.76 25.20 4.15
N ILE A 193 15.63 23.98 4.63
CA ILE A 193 14.45 23.49 5.36
C ILE A 193 14.90 22.94 6.71
N TYR A 194 14.16 23.27 7.74
CA TYR A 194 14.45 22.91 9.12
C TYR A 194 13.62 21.72 9.59
N CYS A 195 14.19 20.95 10.52
CA CYS A 195 13.48 19.84 11.17
C CYS A 195 12.31 20.36 12.01
N THR A 196 11.18 19.67 11.93
CA THR A 196 10.11 19.80 12.94
C THR A 196 10.57 19.09 14.21
N SER A 197 10.49 19.78 15.36
CA SER A 197 11.04 19.29 16.63
C SER A 197 10.47 17.92 17.01
N GLY A 198 11.34 16.95 17.26
CA GLY A 198 10.97 15.62 17.79
C GLY A 198 10.38 14.64 16.79
N LEU A 199 10.33 14.97 15.48
CA LEU A 199 9.85 14.05 14.45
C LEU A 199 11.01 13.32 13.77
N PRO A 200 11.27 12.03 14.08
CA PRO A 200 12.28 11.25 13.38
C PRO A 200 11.86 10.98 11.93
N ILE A 201 12.83 11.09 11.02
CA ILE A 201 12.66 10.81 9.60
C ILE A 201 13.75 9.83 9.20
N ILE A 202 13.36 8.67 8.66
CA ILE A 202 14.30 7.62 8.25
C ILE A 202 14.12 7.28 6.77
N ALA A 203 15.22 7.03 6.08
CA ALA A 203 15.21 6.50 4.73
C ALA A 203 15.21 4.97 4.73
N PHE A 204 14.43 4.37 3.82
CA PHE A 204 14.30 2.91 3.73
C PHE A 204 14.31 2.42 2.27
N GLU A 205 15.32 1.61 1.90
CA GLU A 205 15.45 1.03 0.54
C GLU A 205 14.20 0.25 0.11
N GLY A 206 13.56 -0.44 1.05
CA GLY A 206 12.42 -1.33 0.76
C GLY A 206 11.14 -0.64 0.30
N CYS A 207 11.06 0.71 0.28
CA CYS A 207 9.92 1.47 -0.25
C CYS A 207 10.26 2.33 -1.48
N ARG A 208 11.31 1.96 -2.24
CA ARG A 208 11.60 2.55 -3.57
C ARG A 208 10.53 2.21 -4.62
N GLU A 209 10.53 2.94 -5.72
CA GLU A 209 9.72 2.64 -6.90
C GLU A 209 10.00 1.23 -7.41
N ARG A 210 9.08 0.66 -8.21
CA ARG A 210 9.39 -0.52 -9.02
C ARG A 210 10.62 -0.22 -9.90
N LEU A 211 11.70 -0.98 -9.73
CA LEU A 211 12.93 -0.71 -10.48
C LEU A 211 12.77 -1.11 -11.95
N GLY A 212 12.62 -0.12 -12.82
CA GLY A 212 12.53 -0.29 -14.26
C GLY A 212 13.86 -0.04 -15.00
N PRO A 213 13.86 -0.07 -16.33
CA PRO A 213 15.02 0.30 -17.14
C PRO A 213 15.32 1.81 -17.09
N SER A 214 14.41 2.62 -16.57
CA SER A 214 14.53 4.07 -16.50
C SER A 214 15.64 4.50 -15.55
N ILE A 215 16.55 5.35 -16.02
CA ILE A 215 17.68 5.83 -15.22
C ILE A 215 17.25 6.64 -13.99
N CYS A 216 16.04 7.21 -13.99
CA CYS A 216 15.49 7.93 -12.85
C CYS A 216 15.21 7.06 -11.62
N ASP A 217 15.21 5.74 -11.78
CA ASP A 217 15.03 4.81 -10.67
C ASP A 217 16.35 4.33 -10.06
N ARG A 218 17.48 4.73 -10.66
CA ARG A 218 18.81 4.53 -10.09
C ARG A 218 19.07 5.61 -9.03
N ARG A 219 19.38 5.17 -7.82
CA ARG A 219 19.70 6.06 -6.69
C ARG A 219 21.15 6.56 -6.79
N ALA A 220 21.40 7.81 -6.41
CA ALA A 220 22.75 8.33 -6.24
C ALA A 220 23.49 7.65 -5.06
N ASP A 221 24.83 7.71 -5.00
CA ASP A 221 25.57 7.26 -3.81
C ASP A 221 25.07 8.01 -2.56
N VAL A 222 24.79 7.28 -1.48
CA VAL A 222 24.19 7.80 -0.23
C VAL A 222 24.97 8.99 0.36
N LYS A 223 26.28 9.08 0.08
CA LYS A 223 27.12 10.21 0.51
C LYS A 223 26.63 11.56 -0.01
N ILE A 224 25.92 11.59 -1.14
CA ILE A 224 25.34 12.80 -1.72
C ILE A 224 24.10 13.24 -0.92
N PRO A 225 23.00 12.45 -0.84
CA PRO A 225 21.85 12.84 -0.04
C PRO A 225 22.16 12.96 1.46
N ALA A 226 23.14 12.23 2.00
CA ALA A 226 23.53 12.41 3.41
C ALA A 226 24.08 13.81 3.73
N LYS A 227 24.67 14.49 2.74
CA LYS A 227 25.07 15.90 2.87
C LYS A 227 23.88 16.83 2.68
N ASP A 228 23.07 16.57 1.67
CA ASP A 228 21.96 17.45 1.28
C ASP A 228 20.79 17.39 2.28
N PHE A 229 20.63 16.28 3.01
CA PHE A 229 19.51 16.00 3.93
C PHE A 229 20.01 15.58 5.33
N PRO A 230 20.69 16.46 6.09
CA PRO A 230 21.30 16.11 7.37
C PRO A 230 20.29 15.73 8.47
N GLY A 231 19.00 16.05 8.29
CA GLY A 231 17.93 15.67 9.23
C GLY A 231 17.23 14.36 8.90
N ILE A 232 17.66 13.63 7.87
CA ILE A 232 17.11 12.32 7.50
C ILE A 232 18.13 11.23 7.84
N ASP A 233 17.70 10.24 8.63
CA ASP A 233 18.53 9.07 8.93
C ASP A 233 18.68 8.18 7.69
N LEU A 234 19.84 8.29 7.06
CA LEU A 234 20.27 7.50 5.90
C LEU A 234 21.22 6.35 6.28
N THR A 235 21.45 6.09 7.58
CA THR A 235 22.46 5.12 8.05
C THR A 235 22.18 3.68 7.62
N ARG A 236 20.92 3.37 7.31
CA ARG A 236 20.46 2.05 6.84
C ARG A 236 20.60 1.86 5.33
N ILE A 237 20.98 2.90 4.60
CA ILE A 237 21.14 2.85 3.14
C ILE A 237 22.56 2.37 2.82
N PRO A 238 22.74 1.32 1.99
CA PRO A 238 24.05 0.84 1.61
C PRO A 238 24.91 1.94 0.97
N ALA A 239 26.16 2.04 1.44
CA ALA A 239 27.15 2.95 0.90
C ALA A 239 27.64 2.51 -0.47
N GLY A 240 28.02 3.48 -1.30
CA GLY A 240 28.50 3.23 -2.66
C GLY A 240 27.39 3.33 -3.71
N PRO A 241 27.67 2.85 -4.94
CA PRO A 241 26.71 2.91 -6.03
C PRO A 241 25.49 2.02 -5.74
N ASP A 242 24.38 2.33 -6.40
CA ASP A 242 23.16 1.53 -6.33
C ASP A 242 23.41 0.10 -6.82
N GLN A 243 23.31 -0.85 -5.89
CA GLN A 243 23.58 -2.28 -6.14
C GLN A 243 22.33 -3.04 -6.61
N VAL A 244 21.15 -2.45 -6.45
CA VAL A 244 19.86 -3.13 -6.72
C VAL A 244 19.31 -2.73 -8.09
N TYR A 245 19.64 -1.52 -8.57
CA TYR A 245 19.26 -1.09 -9.91
C TYR A 245 20.04 -1.84 -11.00
N ASP A 246 19.31 -2.55 -11.86
CA ASP A 246 19.82 -3.13 -13.10
C ASP A 246 18.88 -2.81 -14.26
N LYS A 247 19.35 -1.99 -15.20
CA LYS A 247 18.58 -1.59 -16.39
C LYS A 247 18.22 -2.78 -17.31
N HIS A 248 18.94 -3.89 -17.20
CA HIS A 248 18.73 -5.10 -18.00
C HIS A 248 17.90 -6.16 -17.29
N ALA A 249 17.64 -6.00 -15.99
CA ALA A 249 16.81 -6.90 -15.20
C ALA A 249 15.77 -6.11 -14.39
N PRO A 250 14.71 -5.59 -15.05
CA PRO A 250 13.63 -4.88 -14.36
C PRO A 250 12.96 -5.72 -13.28
N GLU A 251 12.63 -5.09 -12.16
CA GLU A 251 11.93 -5.71 -11.04
C GLU A 251 10.53 -6.17 -11.50
N SER A 252 10.22 -7.45 -11.24
CA SER A 252 8.91 -8.00 -11.52
C SER A 252 7.88 -7.49 -10.51
N GLU A 253 6.60 -7.48 -10.87
CA GLU A 253 5.53 -7.09 -9.95
C GLU A 253 5.48 -7.99 -8.71
N HIS A 254 5.79 -9.27 -8.89
CA HIS A 254 5.92 -10.23 -7.79
C HIS A 254 7.05 -9.85 -6.83
N ALA A 255 8.22 -9.46 -7.35
CA ALA A 255 9.34 -9.04 -6.51
C ALA A 255 9.00 -7.77 -5.71
N VAL A 256 8.28 -6.81 -6.31
CA VAL A 256 7.76 -5.63 -5.59
C VAL A 256 6.80 -6.06 -4.46
N GLN A 257 5.89 -6.99 -4.72
CA GLN A 257 4.95 -7.50 -3.72
C GLN A 257 5.66 -8.24 -2.58
N GLU A 258 6.69 -9.03 -2.86
CA GLU A 258 7.48 -9.69 -1.82
C GLU A 258 8.25 -8.68 -0.96
N ARG A 259 8.86 -7.67 -1.60
CA ARG A 259 9.54 -6.55 -0.91
C ARG A 259 8.57 -5.73 -0.07
N SER A 260 7.40 -5.40 -0.62
CA SER A 260 6.40 -4.59 0.08
C SER A 260 5.78 -5.34 1.25
N ALA A 261 5.54 -6.64 1.15
CA ALA A 261 5.10 -7.47 2.28
C ALA A 261 6.10 -7.42 3.45
N LYS A 262 7.40 -7.54 3.17
CA LYS A 262 8.47 -7.39 4.18
C LYS A 262 8.50 -5.98 4.77
N PHE A 263 8.25 -4.96 3.93
CA PHE A 263 8.18 -3.57 4.39
C PHE A 263 6.98 -3.32 5.32
N LEU A 264 5.79 -3.84 4.99
CA LEU A 264 4.60 -3.73 5.84
C LEU A 264 4.79 -4.47 7.17
N GLN A 265 5.40 -5.66 7.15
CA GLN A 265 5.77 -6.38 8.38
C GLN A 265 6.77 -5.58 9.23
N TRP A 266 7.77 -4.97 8.59
CA TRP A 266 8.73 -4.11 9.27
C TRP A 266 8.04 -2.88 9.90
N LEU A 267 7.08 -2.25 9.20
CA LEU A 267 6.25 -1.17 9.75
C LEU A 267 5.40 -1.66 10.94
N MET A 268 4.82 -2.86 10.88
CA MET A 268 4.06 -3.42 12.00
C MET A 268 4.92 -3.70 13.24
N ALA A 269 6.18 -4.07 13.05
CA ALA A 269 7.13 -4.31 14.14
C ALA A 269 7.67 -3.02 14.79
N ARG A 270 7.39 -1.84 14.22
CA ARG A 270 7.77 -0.55 14.79
C ARG A 270 6.99 -0.24 16.07
N PRO A 271 7.57 0.46 17.06
CA PRO A 271 6.83 0.92 18.23
C PRO A 271 5.81 2.03 17.89
N GLU A 272 6.01 2.78 16.82
CA GLU A 272 5.16 3.91 16.44
C GLU A 272 3.76 3.46 16.01
N SER A 273 2.71 4.12 16.51
CA SER A 273 1.30 3.82 16.21
C SER A 273 0.76 4.58 14.99
N GLU A 274 1.38 5.70 14.63
CA GLU A 274 1.00 6.55 13.50
C GLU A 274 2.26 6.95 12.71
N ILE A 275 2.34 6.49 11.46
CA ILE A 275 3.54 6.58 10.62
C ILE A 275 3.17 7.18 9.26
N ALA A 276 3.96 8.12 8.77
CA ALA A 276 3.86 8.58 7.38
C ALA A 276 4.89 7.85 6.51
N VAL A 277 4.50 7.49 5.29
CA VAL A 277 5.34 6.80 4.31
C VAL A 277 5.36 7.59 3.01
N VAL A 278 6.50 8.18 2.65
CA VAL A 278 6.68 8.92 1.39
C VAL A 278 7.40 8.03 0.37
N THR A 279 6.71 7.69 -0.71
CA THR A 279 7.12 6.66 -1.68
C THR A 279 6.60 6.98 -3.09
N HIS A 280 6.39 5.96 -3.93
CA HIS A 280 6.23 6.06 -5.38
C HIS A 280 4.97 5.34 -5.87
N CYS A 281 4.58 5.60 -7.11
CA CYS A 281 3.26 5.21 -7.62
C CYS A 281 3.12 3.69 -7.78
N ALA A 282 4.02 3.06 -8.54
CA ALA A 282 3.89 1.62 -8.81
C ALA A 282 4.15 0.80 -7.55
N PHE A 283 5.06 1.24 -6.67
CA PHE A 283 5.22 0.65 -5.34
C PHE A 283 3.91 0.69 -4.53
N LEU A 284 3.24 1.84 -4.43
CA LEU A 284 1.97 1.96 -3.69
C LEU A 284 0.88 1.07 -4.30
N PHE A 285 0.73 1.12 -5.63
CA PHE A 285 -0.25 0.30 -6.34
C PHE A 285 -0.05 -1.19 -6.06
N LEU A 286 1.18 -1.70 -6.25
CA LEU A 286 1.49 -3.12 -6.05
C LEU A 286 1.45 -3.54 -4.57
N THR A 287 1.70 -2.60 -3.65
CA THR A 287 1.60 -2.84 -2.20
C THR A 287 0.15 -2.96 -1.75
N LEU A 288 -0.75 -2.13 -2.27
CA LEU A 288 -2.14 -2.05 -1.80
C LEU A 288 -3.10 -2.95 -2.60
N ALA A 289 -2.77 -3.28 -3.85
CA ALA A 289 -3.60 -4.12 -4.72
C ALA A 289 -4.01 -5.49 -4.11
N PRO A 290 -3.19 -6.18 -3.30
CA PRO A 290 -3.59 -7.45 -2.68
C PRO A 290 -4.66 -7.34 -1.59
N PHE A 291 -5.01 -6.13 -1.13
CA PHE A 291 -5.88 -5.91 0.02
C PHE A 291 -7.26 -5.38 -0.38
N GLY A 292 -8.29 -5.63 0.45
CA GLY A 292 -9.61 -5.01 0.32
C GLY A 292 -10.50 -5.61 -0.77
N HIS A 293 -10.21 -6.84 -1.21
CA HIS A 293 -11.05 -7.59 -2.15
C HIS A 293 -12.38 -8.05 -1.53
N GLU A 294 -12.41 -8.13 -0.21
CA GLU A 294 -13.58 -8.43 0.63
C GLU A 294 -14.44 -7.19 0.90
N CYS A 295 -13.94 -5.99 0.58
CA CYS A 295 -14.63 -4.73 0.86
C CYS A 295 -15.66 -4.38 -0.23
N ALA A 296 -16.53 -3.42 0.07
CA ALA A 296 -17.40 -2.81 -0.94
C ALA A 296 -16.57 -2.11 -2.03
N ALA A 297 -17.11 -2.07 -3.26
CA ALA A 297 -16.40 -1.56 -4.44
C ALA A 297 -15.78 -0.16 -4.25
N GLN A 298 -16.47 0.73 -3.52
CA GLN A 298 -15.98 2.08 -3.25
C GLN A 298 -14.73 2.08 -2.35
N LEU A 299 -14.64 1.16 -1.39
CA LEU A 299 -13.46 1.01 -0.53
C LEU A 299 -12.31 0.36 -1.29
N THR A 300 -12.61 -0.67 -2.07
CA THR A 300 -11.65 -1.33 -2.95
C THR A 300 -11.04 -0.33 -3.95
N GLU A 301 -11.85 0.54 -4.54
CA GLU A 301 -11.40 1.60 -5.45
C GLU A 301 -10.42 2.58 -4.77
N GLN A 302 -10.68 2.96 -3.51
CA GLN A 302 -9.76 3.84 -2.77
C GLN A 302 -8.38 3.22 -2.55
N LEU A 303 -8.30 1.89 -2.38
CA LEU A 303 -7.03 1.18 -2.24
C LEU A 303 -6.34 0.95 -3.59
N HIS A 304 -7.11 0.64 -4.63
CA HIS A 304 -6.57 0.13 -5.91
C HIS A 304 -6.32 1.21 -6.95
N ARG A 305 -6.96 2.38 -6.86
CA ARG A 305 -6.69 3.48 -7.80
C ARG A 305 -5.25 3.98 -7.64
N SER A 306 -4.61 4.37 -8.73
CA SER A 306 -3.26 4.96 -8.69
C SER A 306 -3.25 6.24 -7.84
N PHE A 307 -2.12 6.53 -7.20
CA PHE A 307 -1.94 7.76 -6.43
C PHE A 307 -1.58 8.91 -7.36
N GLU A 308 -2.17 10.08 -7.16
CA GLU A 308 -1.71 11.32 -7.77
C GLU A 308 -0.44 11.83 -7.08
N ASN A 309 0.35 12.68 -7.77
CA ASN A 309 1.55 13.27 -7.17
C ASN A 309 1.20 14.05 -5.89
N CYS A 310 1.94 13.82 -4.80
CA CYS A 310 1.65 14.36 -3.45
C CYS A 310 0.26 14.01 -2.90
N GLU A 311 -0.42 13.00 -3.44
CA GLU A 311 -1.62 12.47 -2.78
C GLU A 311 -1.23 11.73 -1.50
N MET A 312 -1.98 11.99 -0.43
CA MET A 312 -1.92 11.25 0.83
C MET A 312 -3.18 10.41 1.01
N ARG A 313 -3.03 9.12 1.35
CA ARG A 313 -4.12 8.26 1.83
C ARG A 313 -3.76 7.64 3.17
N SER A 314 -4.69 7.74 4.10
CA SER A 314 -4.56 7.17 5.45
C SER A 314 -5.26 5.82 5.49
N VAL A 315 -4.58 4.79 5.98
CA VAL A 315 -5.15 3.45 6.15
C VAL A 315 -4.87 2.93 7.56
N ILE A 316 -5.69 1.98 8.00
CA ILE A 316 -5.42 1.20 9.21
C ILE A 316 -4.80 -0.11 8.76
N MET A 317 -3.58 -0.37 9.23
CA MET A 317 -2.92 -1.67 9.10
C MET A 317 -3.08 -2.42 10.42
N ALA A 318 -3.50 -3.68 10.37
CA ALA A 318 -3.75 -4.46 11.57
C ALA A 318 -3.20 -5.88 11.46
N ASP A 319 -2.69 -6.40 12.57
CA ASP A 319 -2.21 -7.76 12.69
C ASP A 319 -3.22 -8.62 13.47
N ALA A 320 -4.09 -9.30 12.72
CA ALA A 320 -5.08 -10.20 13.28
C ALA A 320 -4.47 -11.49 13.86
N ALA A 321 -3.21 -11.84 13.51
CA ALA A 321 -2.53 -13.01 14.05
C ALA A 321 -1.87 -12.74 15.41
N GLY A 322 -1.71 -11.47 15.79
CA GLY A 322 -1.11 -11.05 17.07
C GLY A 322 0.38 -11.37 17.19
N ALA A 323 1.08 -11.50 16.05
CA ALA A 323 2.51 -11.80 15.99
C ALA A 323 3.40 -10.56 16.13
N ALA A 324 2.87 -9.35 15.89
CA ALA A 324 3.60 -8.10 15.98
C ALA A 324 4.05 -7.85 17.43
N VAL A 325 5.31 -7.46 17.59
CA VAL A 325 5.85 -7.01 18.88
C VAL A 325 5.31 -5.61 19.14
N VAL A 326 4.16 -5.54 19.78
CA VAL A 326 3.52 -4.26 20.10
C VAL A 326 4.01 -3.76 21.46
N PRO A 327 4.32 -2.46 21.60
CA PRO A 327 4.46 -1.84 22.92
C PRO A 327 3.27 -2.14 23.84
N PRO A 328 3.45 -2.11 25.17
CA PRO A 328 2.34 -2.29 26.10
C PRO A 328 1.17 -1.37 25.74
N ASN A 329 -0.06 -1.89 25.77
CA ASN A 329 -1.23 -1.08 25.47
C ASN A 329 -1.41 0.00 26.53
N VAL A 330 -0.97 1.23 26.21
CA VAL A 330 -1.02 2.39 27.10
C VAL A 330 -2.45 2.83 27.43
N THR A 331 -3.43 2.37 26.66
CA THR A 331 -4.86 2.65 26.92
C THR A 331 -5.57 1.51 27.66
N HIS A 332 -4.92 0.35 27.81
CA HIS A 332 -5.49 -0.75 28.57
C HIS A 332 -5.36 -0.46 30.06
N PHE A 333 -6.48 -0.10 30.67
CA PHE A 333 -6.61 -0.01 32.12
C PHE A 333 -7.26 -1.30 32.63
N PRO A 334 -6.55 -2.15 33.41
CA PRO A 334 -7.06 -3.46 33.82
C PRO A 334 -8.22 -3.40 34.84
N GLY A 335 -8.66 -2.21 35.22
CA GLY A 335 -9.43 -1.98 36.45
C GLY A 335 -8.49 -2.01 37.65
N GLY A 336 -8.84 -1.29 38.73
CA GLY A 336 -8.10 -1.42 40.00
C GLY A 336 -8.14 -2.86 40.54
N HIS A 337 -7.39 -3.14 41.61
CA HIS A 337 -7.47 -4.43 42.31
C HIS A 337 -8.93 -4.85 42.50
N ALA A 338 -9.22 -6.13 42.26
CA ALA A 338 -10.53 -6.70 42.55
C ALA A 338 -10.91 -6.29 43.98
N TRP A 339 -12.14 -5.78 44.16
CA TRP A 339 -12.68 -5.56 45.48
C TRP A 339 -12.67 -6.90 46.23
N GLU A 340 -11.68 -7.08 47.11
CA GLU A 340 -11.70 -8.15 48.09
C GLU A 340 -12.79 -7.77 49.11
N ALA A 341 -13.98 -8.31 48.92
CA ALA A 341 -15.00 -8.26 49.95
C ALA A 341 -14.39 -8.89 51.21
N PRO A 342 -14.36 -8.20 52.36
CA PRO A 342 -13.86 -8.78 53.59
C PRO A 342 -14.67 -10.04 53.91
N GLY A 343 -14.05 -11.22 53.87
CA GLY A 343 -14.62 -12.45 54.41
C GLY A 343 -15.22 -13.48 53.44
N ARG A 344 -14.88 -13.52 52.15
CA ARG A 344 -15.17 -14.70 51.31
C ARG A 344 -13.90 -15.49 51.00
N THR A 345 -13.72 -16.61 51.69
CA THR A 345 -12.85 -17.71 51.26
C THR A 345 -13.36 -18.25 49.93
N SER A 346 -12.48 -18.29 48.92
CA SER A 346 -12.72 -18.84 47.59
C SER A 346 -13.23 -20.28 47.65
N CYS A 347 -14.36 -20.56 47.00
CA CYS A 347 -14.79 -21.93 46.66
C CYS A 347 -14.25 -22.33 45.30
#